data_AF-A0A254N6B1-F1
#
_entry.id   AF-A0A254N6B1-F1
#
_cell.length_a   1.000
_cell.length_b   1.000
_cell.length_c   1.000
_cell.angle_alpha   90.00
_cell.angle_beta   90.00
_cell.angle_gamma   90.00
#
_symmetry.space_group_name_H-M   'P 1'
#
loop_
_entity.id
_entity.type
_entity.pdbx_description
1 polymer ?
#
loop_
_entity_poly.entity_id
_entity_poly.type
_entity_poly.pdbx_seq_one_letter_code
_entity_poly.pdbx_strand_id
1 'polypeptide(L)'
;MYRISLLLGAMLSVCTSSFALPEEGDDFQDQCTQEQVTILYYQGTAYCTASVNGINYPLSLFVEKTTESSVILNGGNGASCRAQVPFYTSEASVRNVCKRVPAQPFYRMEHTYLGCISQRATGKLNWSRYQNKLYFVERSVNGGAFQPVGTFTADSPVLQYSISPPGGRFVYRLQAQETTNGVYGSWSYVTLNVPNCQGMKDW
;
A
#
# COMPACT_ATOMS: atom_id res chain seq x y z
N MET A 1 26.31 17.08 -40.22
CA MET A 1 24.83 17.07 -40.12
C MET A 1 24.40 15.85 -39.31
N TYR A 2 23.55 16.07 -38.31
CA TYR A 2 23.13 15.13 -37.27
C TYR A 2 22.39 13.88 -37.78
N ARG A 3 22.56 12.72 -37.10
CA ARG A 3 21.56 12.17 -36.16
C ARG A 3 22.03 10.86 -35.51
N ILE A 4 22.10 10.90 -34.18
CA ILE A 4 22.21 9.77 -33.25
C ILE A 4 20.81 9.22 -33.01
N SER A 5 20.63 7.91 -32.96
CA SER A 5 19.44 7.27 -32.38
C SER A 5 19.85 5.96 -31.71
N LEU A 6 20.14 6.04 -30.42
CA LEU A 6 20.15 4.89 -29.50
C LEU A 6 18.71 4.62 -29.07
N LEU A 7 18.24 3.38 -29.25
CA LEU A 7 17.06 2.85 -28.58
C LEU A 7 17.53 1.83 -27.53
N LEU A 8 17.47 2.24 -26.27
CA LEU A 8 17.67 1.37 -25.11
C LEU A 8 16.28 0.91 -24.64
N GLY A 9 15.96 -0.37 -24.85
CA GLY A 9 14.76 -0.99 -24.30
C GLY A 9 15.06 -1.61 -22.94
N ALA A 10 14.52 -1.04 -21.86
CA ALA A 10 14.52 -1.65 -20.55
C ALA A 10 13.12 -2.20 -20.26
N MET A 11 12.96 -3.53 -20.30
CA MET A 11 11.76 -4.19 -19.78
C MET A 11 11.93 -4.41 -18.28
N LEU A 12 11.07 -3.77 -17.47
CA LEU A 12 11.00 -3.96 -16.02
C LEU A 12 10.12 -5.17 -15.69
N SER A 13 10.72 -6.14 -15.02
CA SER A 13 10.10 -7.33 -14.42
C SER A 13 9.16 -6.95 -13.28
N VAL A 14 7.93 -7.45 -13.30
CA VAL A 14 6.96 -7.28 -12.20
C VAL A 14 7.13 -8.45 -11.22
N CYS A 15 7.83 -8.22 -10.11
CA CYS A 15 7.81 -9.12 -8.95
C CYS A 15 6.61 -8.76 -8.08
N THR A 16 5.59 -9.61 -8.04
CA THR A 16 4.52 -9.53 -7.04
C THR A 16 5.01 -10.15 -5.72
N SER A 17 5.61 -9.35 -4.86
CA SER A 17 5.88 -9.75 -3.48
C SER A 17 4.59 -9.63 -2.65
N SER A 18 4.10 -10.76 -2.12
CA SER A 18 3.02 -10.78 -1.14
C SER A 18 3.37 -9.90 0.06
N PHE A 19 2.54 -8.89 0.29
CA PHE A 19 2.70 -7.94 1.38
C PHE A 19 2.10 -8.53 2.66
N ALA A 20 2.91 -8.69 3.70
CA ALA A 20 2.38 -8.81 5.05
C ALA A 20 1.87 -7.42 5.46
N LEU A 21 0.59 -7.32 5.80
CA LEU A 21 -0.02 -6.05 6.20
C LEU A 21 0.43 -5.69 7.63
N PRO A 22 0.93 -4.46 7.86
CA PRO A 22 1.24 -3.92 9.19
C PRO A 22 -0.02 -3.62 10.02
N GLU A 23 0.14 -3.61 11.36
CA GLU A 23 -0.94 -3.39 12.34
C GLU A 23 -1.20 -1.89 12.62
N GLU A 24 -2.35 -1.60 13.22
CA GLU A 24 -2.84 -0.26 13.58
C GLU A 24 -1.89 0.42 14.58
N GLY A 25 -1.30 1.58 14.21
CA GLY A 25 -0.39 2.36 15.08
C GLY A 25 1.04 2.51 14.56
N ASP A 26 1.38 1.98 13.39
CA ASP A 26 2.69 2.22 12.76
C ASP A 26 2.78 3.63 12.14
N ASP A 27 3.96 4.27 12.27
CA ASP A 27 4.26 5.59 11.70
C ASP A 27 4.26 5.54 10.17
N PHE A 28 3.09 5.70 9.53
CA PHE A 28 2.98 5.89 8.09
C PHE A 28 3.02 7.36 7.72
N GLN A 29 3.56 7.63 6.53
CA GLN A 29 3.44 8.93 5.89
C GLN A 29 2.58 8.80 4.63
N ASP A 30 1.75 9.81 4.37
CA ASP A 30 1.03 9.92 3.12
C ASP A 30 1.98 10.44 2.04
N GLN A 31 2.28 9.60 1.06
CA GLN A 31 2.98 10.02 -0.15
C GLN A 31 1.96 10.26 -1.25
N CYS A 32 1.72 11.53 -1.55
CA CYS A 32 0.81 11.95 -2.61
C CYS A 32 1.57 12.21 -3.91
N THR A 33 1.12 11.57 -4.97
CA THR A 33 1.58 11.84 -6.33
C THR A 33 0.44 12.43 -7.16
N GLN A 34 0.80 13.31 -8.11
CA GLN A 34 -0.14 13.84 -9.07
C GLN A 34 -0.22 12.90 -10.27
N GLU A 35 -1.41 12.41 -10.56
CA GLU A 35 -1.69 11.60 -11.75
C GLU A 35 -2.55 12.43 -12.72
N GLN A 36 -2.15 12.43 -14.00
CA GLN A 36 -2.99 12.99 -15.05
C GLN A 36 -4.08 11.98 -15.42
N VAL A 37 -5.33 12.40 -15.26
CA VAL A 37 -6.49 11.59 -15.63
C VAL A 37 -7.26 12.28 -16.73
N THR A 38 -7.72 11.50 -17.70
CA THR A 38 -8.62 11.99 -18.74
C THR A 38 -10.05 11.83 -18.24
N ILE A 39 -10.74 12.96 -18.04
CA ILE A 39 -12.15 12.95 -17.63
C ILE A 39 -13.00 13.15 -18.87
N LEU A 40 -13.90 12.21 -19.10
CA LEU A 40 -14.95 12.33 -20.11
C LEU A 40 -16.13 13.11 -19.53
N TYR A 41 -16.60 14.11 -20.26
CA TYR A 41 -17.73 14.93 -19.84
C TYR A 41 -18.63 15.31 -21.03
N TYR A 42 -19.81 15.80 -20.68
CA TYR A 42 -20.78 16.39 -21.60
C TYR A 42 -20.93 17.89 -21.29
N GLN A 43 -20.96 18.75 -22.32
CA GLN A 43 -21.22 20.19 -22.21
C GLN A 43 -22.02 20.69 -23.42
N GLY A 44 -23.32 20.89 -23.25
CA GLY A 44 -24.19 21.29 -24.33
C GLY A 44 -25.66 21.19 -23.96
N THR A 45 -26.54 21.39 -24.93
CA THR A 45 -28.00 21.35 -24.69
C THR A 45 -28.50 19.92 -24.65
N ALA A 46 -28.91 19.44 -23.47
CA ALA A 46 -29.59 18.17 -23.31
C ALA A 46 -31.07 18.30 -23.65
N TYR A 47 -31.68 17.24 -24.17
CA TYR A 47 -33.09 17.21 -24.58
C TYR A 47 -33.78 15.96 -24.06
N CYS A 48 -35.02 16.09 -23.60
CA CYS A 48 -35.92 14.95 -23.37
C CYS A 48 -37.38 15.39 -23.49
N THR A 49 -38.29 14.42 -23.51
CA THR A 49 -39.73 14.67 -23.54
C THR A 49 -40.36 14.14 -22.27
N ALA A 50 -41.02 15.02 -21.51
CA ALA A 50 -41.80 14.65 -20.33
C ALA A 50 -43.27 14.53 -20.72
N SER A 51 -43.98 13.54 -20.19
CA SER A 51 -45.43 13.39 -20.41
C SER A 51 -46.18 13.66 -19.11
N VAL A 52 -47.05 14.68 -19.10
CA VAL A 52 -47.89 15.03 -17.95
C VAL A 52 -49.34 15.06 -18.41
N ASN A 53 -50.20 14.24 -17.80
CA ASN A 53 -51.61 14.08 -18.17
C ASN A 53 -51.83 13.77 -19.67
N GLY A 54 -50.92 13.01 -20.28
CA GLY A 54 -50.98 12.65 -21.71
C GLY A 54 -50.50 13.73 -22.67
N ILE A 55 -50.07 14.89 -22.18
CA ILE A 55 -49.47 15.97 -22.99
C ILE A 55 -47.95 15.83 -22.92
N ASN A 56 -47.30 15.81 -24.09
CA ASN A 56 -45.85 15.73 -24.22
C ASN A 56 -45.23 17.13 -24.22
N TYR A 57 -44.31 17.37 -23.29
CA TYR A 57 -43.55 18.60 -23.14
C TYR A 57 -42.09 18.34 -23.55
N PRO A 58 -41.61 18.91 -24.66
CA PRO A 58 -40.18 18.90 -24.97
C PRO A 58 -39.44 19.80 -23.98
N LEU A 59 -38.50 19.23 -23.25
CA LEU A 59 -37.65 19.93 -22.31
C LEU A 59 -36.22 20.02 -22.87
N SER A 60 -35.58 21.17 -22.70
CA SER A 60 -34.17 21.37 -23.04
C SER A 60 -33.46 22.16 -21.96
N LEU A 61 -32.22 21.78 -21.64
CA LEU A 61 -31.36 22.50 -20.69
C LEU A 61 -29.93 22.54 -21.21
N PHE A 62 -29.31 23.71 -21.19
CA PHE A 62 -27.87 23.82 -21.41
C PHE A 62 -27.12 23.32 -20.17
N VAL A 63 -26.37 22.23 -20.33
CA VAL A 63 -25.54 21.65 -19.28
C VAL A 63 -24.15 22.24 -19.40
N GLU A 64 -23.76 23.07 -18.43
CA GLU A 64 -22.45 23.72 -18.43
C GLU A 64 -21.30 22.69 -18.40
N LYS A 65 -21.44 21.63 -17.61
CA LYS A 65 -20.55 20.47 -17.58
C LYS A 65 -21.14 19.36 -16.71
N THR A 66 -21.08 18.11 -17.18
CA THR A 66 -21.41 16.94 -16.34
C THR A 66 -20.55 15.74 -16.69
N THR A 67 -20.18 14.95 -15.68
CA THR A 67 -19.54 13.64 -15.82
C THR A 67 -20.54 12.48 -15.69
N GLU A 68 -21.83 12.79 -15.59
CA GLU A 68 -22.90 11.79 -15.58
C GLU A 68 -23.39 11.50 -17.00
N SER A 69 -23.84 10.26 -17.24
CA SER A 69 -24.42 9.85 -18.53
C SER A 69 -25.88 10.27 -18.72
N SER A 70 -26.45 10.99 -17.75
CA SER A 70 -27.82 11.49 -17.81
C SER A 70 -28.00 12.74 -16.96
N VAL A 71 -28.92 13.62 -17.33
CA VAL A 71 -29.32 14.78 -16.53
C VAL A 71 -30.84 14.83 -16.38
N ILE A 72 -31.33 15.34 -15.26
CA ILE A 72 -32.76 15.54 -15.03
C ILE A 72 -33.12 16.94 -15.52
N LEU A 73 -34.08 17.01 -16.45
CA LEU A 73 -34.65 18.26 -16.94
C LEU A 73 -36.00 18.44 -16.27
N ASN A 74 -36.16 19.58 -15.61
CA ASN A 74 -37.42 19.97 -14.98
C ASN A 74 -38.03 21.12 -15.77
N GLY A 75 -39.32 20.99 -16.08
CA GLY A 75 -40.15 22.01 -16.70
C GLY A 75 -41.24 22.51 -15.75
N GLY A 76 -42.02 23.48 -16.22
CA GLY A 76 -43.23 23.92 -15.51
C GLY A 76 -44.28 22.80 -15.40
N ASN A 77 -45.28 23.00 -14.53
CA ASN A 77 -46.42 22.08 -14.34
C ASN A 77 -46.05 20.66 -13.86
N GLY A 78 -44.89 20.50 -13.20
CA GLY A 78 -44.44 19.21 -12.68
C GLY A 78 -43.85 18.27 -13.75
N ALA A 79 -43.62 18.75 -14.97
CA ALA A 79 -42.97 17.98 -16.02
C ALA A 79 -41.49 17.75 -15.68
N SER A 80 -41.06 16.49 -15.60
CA SER A 80 -39.66 16.13 -15.41
C SER A 80 -39.31 14.92 -16.27
N CYS A 81 -38.13 14.94 -16.89
CA CYS A 81 -37.61 13.79 -17.63
C CYS A 81 -36.09 13.65 -17.48
N ARG A 82 -35.59 12.43 -17.66
CA ARG A 82 -34.16 12.14 -17.67
C ARG A 82 -33.65 12.12 -19.10
N ALA A 83 -32.85 13.10 -19.49
CA ALA A 83 -32.17 13.13 -20.78
C ALA A 83 -30.89 12.30 -20.70
N GLN A 84 -30.68 11.40 -21.68
CA GLN A 84 -29.41 10.71 -21.85
C GLN A 84 -28.43 11.64 -22.57
N VAL A 85 -27.22 11.79 -22.03
CA VAL A 85 -26.21 12.67 -22.59
C VAL A 85 -24.92 11.87 -22.84
N PRO A 86 -24.48 11.72 -24.11
CA PRO A 86 -23.29 10.95 -24.41
C PRO A 86 -22.03 11.74 -24.05
N PHE A 87 -21.02 11.09 -23.50
CA PHE A 87 -19.72 11.74 -23.34
C PHE A 87 -19.08 11.97 -24.72
N TYR A 88 -18.70 13.20 -25.05
CA TYR A 88 -18.01 13.51 -26.31
C TYR A 88 -16.79 14.42 -26.15
N THR A 89 -16.61 15.04 -24.99
CA THR A 89 -15.43 15.85 -24.70
C THR A 89 -14.59 15.19 -23.63
N SER A 90 -13.27 15.31 -23.78
CA SER A 90 -12.29 14.89 -22.79
C SER A 90 -11.46 16.08 -22.34
N GLU A 91 -11.15 16.15 -21.06
CA GLU A 91 -10.13 17.08 -20.54
C GLU A 91 -9.10 16.34 -19.70
N ALA A 92 -7.87 16.86 -19.68
CA ALA A 92 -6.86 16.43 -18.74
C ALA A 92 -7.11 17.13 -17.40
N SER A 93 -7.28 16.34 -16.35
CA SER A 93 -7.37 16.82 -14.97
C SER A 93 -6.26 16.20 -14.14
N VAL A 94 -5.90 16.87 -13.05
CA VAL A 94 -4.88 16.38 -12.11
C VAL A 94 -5.58 15.89 -10.86
N ARG A 95 -5.36 14.63 -10.51
CA ARG A 95 -5.85 14.08 -9.24
C ARG A 95 -4.66 13.78 -8.34
N ASN A 96 -4.79 14.16 -7.07
CA ASN A 96 -3.87 13.70 -6.03
C ASN A 96 -4.24 12.25 -5.65
N VAL A 97 -3.31 11.33 -5.92
CA VAL A 97 -3.40 9.94 -5.48
C VAL A 97 -2.39 9.78 -4.35
N CYS A 98 -2.91 9.63 -3.14
CA CYS A 98 -2.10 9.43 -1.95
C CYS A 98 -2.04 7.93 -1.60
N LYS A 99 -0.84 7.45 -1.34
CA LYS A 99 -0.60 6.11 -0.81
C LYS A 99 0.05 6.24 0.56
N ARG A 100 -0.43 5.47 1.54
CA ARG A 100 0.27 5.31 2.81
C ARG A 100 1.51 4.47 2.58
N VAL A 101 2.68 5.05 2.85
CA VAL A 101 3.96 4.37 2.75
C VAL A 101 4.69 4.42 4.08
N PRO A 102 5.58 3.47 4.38
CA PRO A 102 6.41 3.55 5.56
C PRO A 102 7.25 4.85 5.61
N ALA A 103 7.28 5.49 6.77
CA ALA A 103 8.20 6.56 7.10
C ALA A 103 9.65 6.06 7.06
N GLN A 104 10.54 6.88 6.51
CA GLN A 104 11.96 6.57 6.41
C GLN A 104 12.70 6.95 7.70
N PRO A 105 13.77 6.21 8.07
CA PRO A 105 14.35 5.08 7.35
C PRO A 105 13.60 3.75 7.55
N PHE A 106 13.17 3.12 6.45
CA PHE A 106 12.46 1.83 6.50
C PHE A 106 13.30 0.70 5.94
N TYR A 107 13.40 -0.41 6.68
CA TYR A 107 14.11 -1.61 6.25
C TYR A 107 13.26 -2.86 6.47
N ARG A 108 13.20 -3.69 5.43
CA ARG A 108 12.50 -4.97 5.49
C ARG A 108 13.30 -5.96 6.32
N MET A 109 12.68 -6.46 7.39
CA MET A 109 13.16 -7.63 8.10
C MET A 109 12.68 -8.90 7.39
N GLU A 110 13.57 -9.86 7.25
CA GLU A 110 13.33 -11.17 6.69
C GLU A 110 13.75 -12.25 7.68
N HIS A 111 13.21 -13.45 7.52
CA HIS A 111 13.62 -14.59 8.34
C HIS A 111 13.96 -15.80 7.49
N THR A 112 14.80 -16.66 8.05
CA THR A 112 15.11 -17.97 7.49
C THR A 112 15.01 -18.99 8.61
N TYR A 113 14.11 -19.96 8.47
CA TYR A 113 14.03 -21.09 9.39
C TYR A 113 15.13 -22.10 9.07
N LEU A 114 15.87 -22.55 10.08
CA LEU A 114 17.00 -23.47 9.93
C LEU A 114 16.68 -24.89 10.44
N GLY A 115 15.45 -25.13 10.90
CA GLY A 115 15.04 -26.43 11.42
C GLY A 115 15.09 -26.53 12.95
N CYS A 116 14.84 -27.74 13.44
CA CYS A 116 14.98 -28.09 14.84
C CYS A 116 16.42 -28.54 15.11
N ILE A 117 17.13 -27.84 16.00
CA ILE A 117 18.49 -28.18 16.43
C ILE A 117 18.49 -28.24 17.95
N SER A 118 18.92 -29.36 18.51
CA SER A 118 18.92 -29.69 19.93
C SER A 118 17.55 -29.45 20.56
N GLN A 119 16.51 -29.97 19.89
CA GLN A 119 15.09 -29.84 20.27
C GLN A 119 14.56 -28.39 20.32
N ARG A 120 15.25 -27.42 19.70
CA ARG A 120 14.83 -26.02 19.65
C ARG A 120 14.61 -25.59 18.21
N ALA A 121 13.57 -24.79 17.97
CA ALA A 121 13.33 -24.21 16.66
C ALA A 121 14.35 -23.09 16.41
N THR A 122 15.22 -23.26 15.42
CA THR A 122 16.31 -22.33 15.12
C THR A 122 16.09 -21.59 13.81
N GLY A 123 16.64 -20.39 13.73
CA GLY A 123 16.63 -19.62 12.50
C GLY A 123 17.37 -18.30 12.63
N LYS A 124 17.25 -17.49 11.59
CA LYS A 124 17.94 -16.21 11.45
C LYS A 124 16.95 -15.11 11.08
N LEU A 125 17.22 -13.91 11.57
CA LEU A 125 16.57 -12.67 11.17
C LEU A 125 17.61 -11.79 10.47
N ASN A 126 17.26 -11.28 9.30
CA ASN A 126 18.16 -10.50 8.47
C ASN A 126 17.48 -9.27 7.87
N TRP A 127 18.28 -8.24 7.60
CA TRP A 127 17.86 -7.00 6.93
C TRP A 127 19.10 -6.32 6.34
N SER A 128 18.90 -5.38 5.42
CA SER A 128 20.01 -4.57 4.90
C SER A 128 20.50 -3.60 5.97
N ARG A 129 21.82 -3.52 6.18
CA ARG A 129 22.42 -2.73 7.27
C ARG A 129 23.41 -1.69 6.73
N TYR A 130 23.43 -0.53 7.38
CA TYR A 130 24.17 0.66 6.97
C TYR A 130 24.77 1.35 8.20
N GLN A 131 25.96 1.94 8.06
CA GLN A 131 26.75 2.49 9.18
C GLN A 131 26.08 3.68 9.88
N ASN A 132 25.27 4.46 9.17
CA ASN A 132 24.57 5.62 9.71
C ASN A 132 23.21 5.25 10.33
N LYS A 133 23.03 4.01 10.80
CA LYS A 133 21.77 3.53 11.35
C LYS A 133 21.97 2.70 12.62
N LEU A 134 21.02 2.86 13.54
CA LEU A 134 20.76 1.91 14.62
C LEU A 134 19.48 1.15 14.33
N TYR A 135 19.45 -0.12 14.70
CA TYR A 135 18.34 -1.04 14.43
C TYR A 135 17.84 -1.61 15.75
N PHE A 136 16.60 -1.32 16.10
CA PHE A 136 15.95 -1.79 17.31
C PHE A 136 15.06 -2.98 16.96
N VAL A 137 15.32 -4.12 17.59
CA VAL A 137 14.51 -5.33 17.39
C VAL A 137 13.76 -5.64 18.66
N GLU A 138 12.47 -5.89 18.50
CA GLU A 138 11.59 -6.34 19.56
C GLU A 138 10.85 -7.61 19.15
N ARG A 139 10.34 -8.33 20.15
CA ARG A 139 9.62 -9.58 19.95
C ARG A 139 8.39 -9.67 20.85
N SER A 140 7.26 -10.04 20.25
CA SER A 140 6.06 -10.52 20.93
C SER A 140 5.99 -12.05 20.86
N VAL A 141 5.48 -12.66 21.92
CA VAL A 141 5.27 -14.11 22.04
C VAL A 141 3.78 -14.37 22.23
N ASN A 142 3.18 -15.17 21.36
CA ASN A 142 1.77 -15.57 21.38
C ASN A 142 0.78 -14.40 21.56
N GLY A 143 1.07 -13.27 20.92
CA GLY A 143 0.23 -12.07 21.00
C GLY A 143 0.41 -11.24 22.28
N GLY A 144 1.41 -11.55 23.11
CA GLY A 144 1.78 -10.73 24.25
C GLY A 144 2.44 -9.40 23.86
N ALA A 145 2.82 -8.60 24.86
CA ALA A 145 3.52 -7.35 24.63
C ALA A 145 4.89 -7.56 23.93
N PHE A 146 5.27 -6.59 23.09
CA PHE A 146 6.62 -6.56 22.52
C PHE A 146 7.65 -6.30 23.61
N GLN A 147 8.72 -7.09 23.60
CA GLN A 147 9.85 -6.96 24.51
C GLN A 147 11.14 -6.74 23.70
N PRO A 148 12.09 -5.92 24.18
CA PRO A 148 13.37 -5.71 23.51
C PRO A 148 14.14 -7.01 23.33
N VAL A 149 14.60 -7.26 22.10
CA VAL A 149 15.57 -8.32 21.78
C VAL A 149 16.97 -7.74 21.78
N GLY A 150 17.15 -6.55 21.21
CA GLY A 150 18.42 -5.86 21.21
C GLY A 150 18.48 -4.68 20.26
N THR A 151 19.60 -3.97 20.33
CA THR A 151 19.98 -2.90 19.39
C THR A 151 21.15 -3.38 18.55
N PHE A 152 21.11 -3.15 17.24
CA PHE A 152 22.07 -3.63 16.27
C PHE A 152 22.59 -2.47 15.42
N THR A 153 23.80 -2.66 14.91
CA THR A 153 24.54 -1.74 14.02
C THR A 153 24.90 -2.45 12.70
N ALA A 154 25.58 -1.76 11.79
CA ALA A 154 26.09 -2.36 10.56
C ALA A 154 27.00 -3.57 10.80
N ASP A 155 27.84 -3.50 11.83
CA ASP A 155 28.86 -4.52 12.15
C ASP A 155 28.34 -5.60 13.09
N SER A 156 27.08 -5.50 13.53
CA SER A 156 26.48 -6.52 14.39
C SER A 156 26.34 -7.85 13.64
N PRO A 157 26.50 -8.99 14.32
CA PRO A 157 26.28 -10.30 13.69
C PRO A 157 24.82 -10.47 13.21
N VAL A 158 24.59 -11.45 12.34
CA VAL A 158 23.21 -11.83 11.97
C VAL A 158 22.48 -12.32 13.21
N LEU A 159 21.29 -11.78 13.46
CA LEU A 159 20.50 -12.15 14.63
C LEU A 159 19.97 -13.57 14.44
N GLN A 160 20.30 -14.46 15.37
CA GLN A 160 19.80 -15.83 15.39
C GLN A 160 18.74 -15.98 16.49
N TYR A 161 17.74 -16.81 16.24
CA TYR A 161 16.79 -17.22 17.26
C TYR A 161 16.91 -18.72 17.52
N SER A 162 16.69 -19.10 18.78
CA SER A 162 16.59 -20.49 19.23
C SER A 162 15.47 -20.58 20.26
N ILE A 163 14.35 -21.14 19.85
CA ILE A 163 13.09 -21.13 20.61
C ILE A 163 12.87 -22.50 21.21
N SER A 164 12.74 -22.53 22.53
CA SER A 164 12.43 -23.76 23.26
C SER A 164 10.98 -24.19 23.03
N PRO A 165 10.68 -25.50 23.13
CA PRO A 165 9.33 -26.01 23.30
C PRO A 165 8.57 -25.37 24.49
N PRO A 166 7.23 -25.31 24.44
CA PRO A 166 6.41 -25.60 23.26
C PRO A 166 6.59 -24.48 22.21
N GLY A 167 6.59 -24.85 20.93
CA GLY A 167 6.61 -23.86 19.85
C GLY A 167 5.41 -22.89 19.92
N GLY A 168 5.25 -22.02 18.93
CA GLY A 168 4.18 -21.04 18.98
C GLY A 168 4.30 -19.94 17.95
N ARG A 169 3.50 -18.89 18.13
CA ARG A 169 3.54 -17.70 17.27
C ARG A 169 4.45 -16.65 17.90
N PHE A 170 5.46 -16.22 17.15
CA PHE A 170 6.37 -15.15 17.54
C PHE A 170 6.29 -14.05 16.50
N VAL A 171 6.18 -12.80 16.93
CA VAL A 171 6.23 -11.65 16.04
C VAL A 171 7.46 -10.85 16.38
N TYR A 172 8.36 -10.69 15.41
CA TYR A 172 9.49 -9.77 15.51
C TYR A 172 9.15 -8.48 14.80
N ARG A 173 9.59 -7.35 15.36
CA ARG A 173 9.53 -6.06 14.70
C ARG A 173 10.88 -5.35 14.73
N LEU A 174 11.15 -4.58 13.69
CA LEU A 174 12.38 -3.83 13.45
C LEU A 174 12.06 -2.36 13.23
N GLN A 175 12.70 -1.46 13.96
CA GLN A 175 12.71 -0.04 13.66
C GLN A 175 14.15 0.42 13.44
N ALA A 176 14.36 1.25 12.42
CA ALA A 176 15.64 1.90 12.22
C ALA A 176 15.60 3.35 12.66
N GLN A 177 16.74 3.82 13.15
CA GLN A 177 16.98 5.21 13.53
C GLN A 177 18.22 5.73 12.81
N GLU A 178 18.13 6.94 12.26
CA GLU A 178 19.30 7.69 11.77
C GLU A 178 20.22 8.08 12.94
N THR A 179 21.51 7.73 12.85
CA THR A 179 22.47 8.08 13.91
C THR A 179 22.81 9.56 13.93
N THR A 180 22.64 10.27 12.82
CA THR A 180 23.06 11.68 12.67
C THR A 180 22.07 12.67 13.27
N ASN A 181 20.77 12.37 13.20
CA ASN A 181 19.70 13.28 13.64
C ASN A 181 18.65 12.61 14.53
N GLY A 182 18.79 11.31 14.82
CA GLY A 182 17.91 10.57 15.72
C GLY A 182 16.52 10.26 15.16
N VAL A 183 16.28 10.51 13.86
CA VAL A 183 14.98 10.26 13.22
C VAL A 183 14.69 8.75 13.16
N TYR A 184 13.53 8.35 13.67
CA TYR A 184 13.02 6.99 13.58
C TYR A 184 12.15 6.81 12.33
N GLY A 185 12.26 5.64 11.70
CA GLY A 185 11.36 5.22 10.63
C GLY A 185 10.23 4.32 11.13
N SER A 186 9.46 3.75 10.23
CA SER A 186 8.40 2.79 10.59
C SER A 186 8.95 1.44 11.05
N TRP A 187 8.09 0.69 11.74
CA TRP A 187 8.33 -0.71 12.05
C TRP A 187 8.17 -1.62 10.82
N SER A 188 9.05 -2.61 10.68
CA SER A 188 8.89 -3.78 9.81
C SER A 188 8.62 -5.00 10.65
N TYR A 189 7.69 -5.87 10.23
CA TYR A 189 7.25 -7.03 10.99
C TYR A 189 7.56 -8.34 10.29
N VAL A 190 7.85 -9.37 11.08
CA VAL A 190 7.90 -10.76 10.65
C VAL A 190 7.17 -11.62 11.67
N THR A 191 6.23 -12.45 11.20
CA THR A 191 5.58 -13.47 12.03
C THR A 191 6.20 -14.83 11.77
N LEU A 192 6.63 -15.49 12.83
CA LEU A 192 7.13 -16.86 12.84
C LEU A 192 6.11 -17.76 13.52
N ASN A 193 5.65 -18.80 12.82
CA ASN A 193 4.91 -19.89 13.43
C ASN A 193 5.88 -21.06 13.58
N VAL A 194 6.46 -21.22 14.77
CA VAL A 194 7.49 -22.23 15.00
C VAL A 194 6.87 -23.53 15.52
N PRO A 195 7.31 -24.69 15.00
CA PRO A 195 6.80 -25.98 15.45
C PRO A 195 7.28 -26.30 16.87
N ASN A 196 6.60 -27.24 17.52
CA ASN A 196 7.13 -27.86 18.73
C ASN A 196 8.23 -28.85 18.35
N CYS A 197 9.49 -28.50 18.63
CA CYS A 197 10.66 -29.34 18.36
C CYS A 197 10.94 -30.40 19.45
N GLN A 198 10.09 -30.53 20.47
CA GLN A 198 10.26 -31.54 21.52
C GLN A 198 10.27 -32.97 20.93
N GLY A 199 11.28 -33.75 21.29
CA GLY A 199 11.40 -35.15 20.83
C GLY A 199 11.89 -35.32 19.38
N MET A 200 12.18 -34.23 18.66
CA MET A 200 12.85 -34.31 17.36
C MET A 200 14.34 -34.60 17.58
N LYS A 201 14.86 -35.68 17.00
CA LYS A 201 16.29 -35.99 17.01
C LYS A 201 17.05 -35.01 16.12
N ASP A 202 18.22 -34.61 16.58
CA ASP A 202 19.19 -33.86 15.76
C ASP A 202 19.62 -34.76 14.60
N TRP A 203 19.44 -34.29 13.36
CA TRP A 203 19.91 -34.96 12.14
C TRP A 203 21.33 -34.51 11.81
#